data_AF-A0A8J3K1C6-F1
#
_entry.id   AF-A0A8J3K1C6-F1
#
_cell.length_a   1.000
_cell.length_b   1.000
_cell.length_c   1.000
_cell.angle_alpha   90.00
_cell.angle_beta   90.00
_cell.angle_gamma   90.00
#
_symmetry.space_group_name_H-M   'P 1'
#
loop_
_entity.id
_entity.type
_entity.pdbx_description
1 polymer ?
#
loop_
_entity_poly.entity_id
_entity_poly.type
_entity_poly.pdbx_seq_one_letter_code
_entity_poly.pdbx_strand_id
1 'polypeptide(L)' 'MDLLHVDRTVTRYCHMLRRPFVDIGQQVVVGQVIGLVGSSGHSSGPHLHLEAHSGQPAVEANALDPVIYFRQRGVELAGR' A
#
# COMPACT_ATOMS: atom_id res chain seq x y z
N MET A 1 -3.04 2.58 -5.36
CA MET A 1 -4.12 2.91 -4.41
C MET A 1 -3.46 3.37 -3.14
N ASP A 2 -3.87 4.52 -2.61
CA ASP A 2 -3.20 5.13 -1.46
C ASP A 2 -4.16 5.10 -0.27
N LEU A 3 -3.69 4.56 0.86
CA LEU A 3 -4.40 4.60 2.14
C LEU A 3 -3.68 5.59 3.07
N LEU A 4 -4.41 6.61 3.52
CA LEU A 4 -3.96 7.56 4.54
C LEU A 4 -4.25 6.98 5.92
N HIS A 5 -3.24 6.95 6.79
CA HIS A 5 -3.34 6.48 8.16
C HIS A 5 -3.52 7.64 9.15
N VAL A 6 -3.94 7.31 10.38
CA VAL A 6 -4.19 8.30 11.44
C VAL A 6 -2.95 9.14 11.77
N ASP A 7 -1.77 8.54 11.69
CA ASP A 7 -0.47 9.18 11.92
C ASP A 7 0.04 9.99 10.70
N ARG A 8 -0.82 10.22 9.71
CA ARG A 8 -0.54 10.92 8.44
C ARG A 8 0.38 10.21 7.46
N THR A 9 0.84 9.01 7.78
CA THR A 9 1.59 8.19 6.83
C THR A 9 0.66 7.64 5.75
N VAL A 10 1.24 7.23 4.63
CA VAL A 10 0.51 6.67 3.49
C VAL A 10 1.12 5.33 3.12
N THR A 11 0.27 4.33 2.91
CA THR A 11 0.68 3.08 2.25
C THR A 11 0.08 3.01 0.87
N ARG A 12 0.91 2.72 -0.15
CA ARG A 12 0.47 2.56 -1.53
C ARG A 12 0.50 1.10 -1.94
N TYR A 13 -0.59 0.68 -2.58
CA TYR A 13 -0.79 -0.66 -3.11
C TYR A 13 -0.96 -0.59 -4.63
N CYS A 14 -0.07 -1.27 -5.37
CA CYS A 14 0.03 -1.22 -6.83
C CYS A 14 -0.19 -2.59 -7.49
N HIS A 15 -0.30 -2.59 -8.82
CA HIS A 15 -0.50 -3.78 -9.67
C HIS A 15 -1.80 -4.55 -9.39
N MET A 16 -2.89 -3.85 -9.09
CA MET A 16 -4.20 -4.48 -8.85
C MET A 16 -4.74 -5.15 -10.11
N LEU A 17 -5.44 -6.28 -9.95
CA LEU A 17 -6.09 -7.01 -11.05
C LEU A 17 -7.24 -6.21 -11.68
N ARG A 18 -7.96 -5.44 -10.87
CA ARG A 18 -9.10 -4.60 -11.25
C ARG A 18 -9.21 -3.41 -10.30
N ARG A 19 -10.24 -2.56 -10.50
CA ARG A 19 -10.56 -1.48 -9.56
C ARG A 19 -10.63 -2.03 -8.11
N PRO A 20 -10.03 -1.34 -7.13
CA PRO A 20 -10.16 -1.70 -5.72
C PRO A 20 -11.63 -1.84 -5.28
N PHE A 21 -11.87 -2.64 -4.23
CA PHE A 21 -13.19 -2.85 -3.61
C PHE A 21 -13.62 -1.71 -2.69
N VAL A 22 -12.93 -0.58 -2.76
CA VAL A 22 -13.16 0.59 -1.93
C VAL A 22 -13.21 1.85 -2.80
N ASP A 23 -13.92 2.86 -2.31
CA ASP A 23 -14.05 4.16 -2.94
C ASP A 23 -13.16 5.23 -2.31
N ILE A 24 -12.94 6.33 -3.03
CA ILE A 24 -12.17 7.47 -2.52
C ILE A 24 -12.90 8.06 -1.30
N GLY A 25 -12.16 8.25 -0.21
CA GLY A 25 -12.70 8.74 1.06
C GLY A 25 -13.32 7.66 1.95
N GLN A 26 -13.42 6.41 1.49
CA GLN A 26 -13.92 5.31 2.30
C GLN A 26 -12.92 4.97 3.42
N GLN A 27 -13.42 4.88 4.65
CA GLN A 27 -12.64 4.35 5.78
C GLN A 27 -12.50 2.84 5.65
N VAL A 28 -11.30 2.34 5.94
CA VAL A 28 -10.98 0.93 5.91
C VAL A 28 -10.48 0.49 7.28
N VAL A 29 -10.79 -0.74 7.67
CA VAL A 29 -10.31 -1.34 8.92
C VAL A 29 -9.22 -2.38 8.64
N VAL A 30 -8.38 -2.64 9.63
CA VAL A 30 -7.35 -3.68 9.54
C VAL A 30 -8.01 -5.04 9.23
N GLY A 31 -7.45 -5.78 8.29
CA GLY A 31 -7.97 -7.08 7.83
C GLY A 31 -9.03 -6.99 6.72
N GLN A 32 -9.51 -5.79 6.38
CA GLN A 32 -10.43 -5.61 5.27
C GLN A 32 -9.74 -5.89 3.93
N VAL A 33 -10.36 -6.73 3.10
CA VAL A 33 -9.92 -6.94 1.71
C VAL A 33 -10.28 -5.71 0.89
N ILE A 34 -9.25 -5.03 0.37
CA ILE A 34 -9.39 -3.80 -0.42
C ILE A 34 -9.27 -4.02 -1.93
N GLY A 35 -8.84 -5.20 -2.37
CA GLY A 35 -8.65 -5.50 -3.78
C GLY A 35 -7.99 -6.85 -4.01
N LEU A 36 -7.69 -7.13 -5.28
CA LEU A 36 -7.03 -8.35 -5.72
C LEU A 36 -5.71 -8.00 -6.41
N VAL A 37 -4.66 -8.74 -6.07
CA VAL A 37 -3.35 -8.66 -6.74
C VAL A 37 -3.48 -9.10 -8.19
N GLY A 38 -2.83 -8.37 -9.09
CA GLY A 38 -2.72 -8.69 -10.50
C GLY A 38 -1.32 -8.33 -11.02
N SER A 39 -1.25 -7.86 -12.26
CA SER A 39 0.01 -7.45 -12.91
C SER A 39 -0.20 -6.20 -13.77
N SER A 40 -1.12 -5.31 -13.39
CA SER A 40 -1.42 -4.10 -14.16
C SER A 40 -0.31 -3.05 -14.07
N GLY A 41 -0.15 -2.24 -15.11
CA GLY A 41 0.90 -1.23 -15.20
C GLY A 41 2.29 -1.83 -15.47
N HIS A 42 3.34 -1.20 -14.93
CA HIS A 42 4.72 -1.64 -15.12
C HIS A 42 5.08 -2.75 -14.12
N SER A 43 4.84 -4.00 -14.49
CA SER A 43 5.10 -5.18 -13.65
C SER A 43 5.70 -6.31 -14.49
N SER A 44 6.62 -7.09 -13.91
CA SER A 44 7.22 -8.27 -14.54
C SER A 44 6.41 -9.56 -14.36
N GLY A 45 5.36 -9.54 -13.53
CA GLY A 45 4.47 -10.67 -13.26
C GLY A 45 3.53 -10.42 -12.08
N PRO A 46 2.61 -11.36 -11.77
CA PRO A 46 1.63 -11.14 -10.69
C PRO A 46 2.29 -11.02 -9.32
N HIS A 47 2.28 -9.83 -8.74
CA HIS A 47 2.77 -9.54 -7.39
C HIS A 47 2.16 -8.26 -6.84
N LEU A 48 2.27 -8.06 -5.53
CA LEU A 48 1.90 -6.81 -4.89
C LEU A 48 3.13 -5.90 -4.77
N HIS A 49 3.08 -4.72 -5.37
CA HIS A 49 4.02 -3.65 -5.07
C HIS A 49 3.45 -2.77 -3.95
N LEU A 50 4.17 -2.74 -2.83
CA LEU A 50 3.77 -2.08 -1.59
C LEU A 50 4.79 -0.99 -1.24
N GLU A 51 4.32 0.23 -1.08
CA GLU A 51 5.14 1.37 -0.65
C GLU A 51 4.61 1.95 0.67
N ALA A 52 5.50 2.63 1.40
CA ALA A 52 5.16 3.45 2.56
C ALA A 52 5.75 4.85 2.38
N HIS A 53 5.02 5.88 2.81
CA HIS A 53 5.41 7.28 2.73
C HIS A 53 5.08 8.02 4.02
N SER A 54 5.87 9.04 4.37
CA SER A 54 5.65 9.84 5.58
C SER A 54 4.52 10.88 5.46
N GLY A 55 3.92 11.04 4.27
CA GLY A 55 2.83 12.00 4.07
C GLY A 55 2.17 11.93 2.70
N GLN A 56 1.19 12.81 2.49
CA GLN A 56 0.55 13.06 1.19
C GLN A 56 1.11 14.36 0.56
N PRO A 57 1.34 14.40 -0.77
CA PRO A 57 1.20 13.27 -1.71
C PRO A 57 2.30 12.23 -1.49
N ALA A 58 2.00 10.95 -1.77
CA ALA A 58 2.98 9.87 -1.73
C ALA A 58 3.90 9.96 -2.95
N VAL A 59 5.08 10.56 -2.74
CA VAL A 59 6.09 10.90 -3.74
C VAL A 59 7.45 10.36 -3.32
N GLU A 60 8.42 10.34 -4.24
CA GLU A 60 9.77 9.82 -3.96
C GLU A 60 10.44 10.53 -2.77
N ALA A 61 10.31 11.86 -2.68
CA ALA A 61 10.92 12.66 -1.61
C ALA A 61 10.45 12.30 -0.19
N ASN A 62 9.33 11.58 -0.04
CA ASN A 62 8.81 11.16 1.25
C ASN A 62 8.62 9.64 1.37
N ALA A 63 9.23 8.87 0.47
CA ALA A 63 9.23 7.40 0.53
C ALA A 63 10.00 6.89 1.76
N LEU A 64 9.47 5.84 2.37
CA LEU A 64 10.06 5.14 3.51
C LEU A 64 10.41 3.71 3.10
N ASP A 65 11.39 3.12 3.77
CA ASP A 65 11.63 1.67 3.68
C ASP A 65 10.40 0.92 4.24
N PRO A 66 9.64 0.16 3.42
CA PRO A 66 8.43 -0.50 3.88
C PRO A 66 8.74 -1.58 4.92
N VAL A 67 9.86 -2.32 4.80
CA VAL A 67 10.21 -3.37 5.76
C VAL A 67 10.43 -2.77 7.16
N ILE A 68 11.14 -1.64 7.24
CA ILE A 68 11.34 -0.94 8.51
C ILE A 68 10.04 -0.32 9.01
N TYR A 69 9.29 0.36 8.13
CA TYR A 69 8.02 1.02 8.47
C TYR A 69 7.01 0.05 9.10
N PHE A 70 6.84 -1.14 8.50
CA PHE A 70 5.93 -2.16 8.99
C PHE A 70 6.47 -2.85 10.26
N ARG A 71 7.78 -3.15 10.33
CA ARG A 71 8.39 -3.76 11.51
C ARG A 71 8.22 -2.89 12.77
N GLN A 72 8.39 -1.57 12.64
CA GLN A 72 8.16 -0.62 13.74
C GLN A 72 6.70 -0.60 14.24
N ARG A 73 5.75 -1.05 13.41
CA ARG A 73 4.33 -1.19 13.74
C ARG A 73 3.95 -2.63 14.09
N GLY A 74 4.93 -3.49 14.37
CA GLY A 74 4.72 -4.88 14.77
C GLY A 74 4.31 -5.82 13.63
N VAL A 75 4.49 -5.40 12.38
CA VAL A 75 4.16 -6.21 11.19
C VAL A 75 5.44 -6.65 10.50
N GLU A 76 5.64 -7.96 10.38
CA GLU A 76 6.77 -8.51 9.64
C GLU A 76 6.37 -8.78 8.18
N LEU A 77 7.01 -8.10 7.25
CA LEU A 77 6.87 -8.40 5.82
C LEU A 77 7.79 -9.56 5.48
N ALA A 78 7.22 -10.76 5.36
CA ALA A 78 7.90 -11.86 4.71
C ALA A 78 7.82 -11.66 3.19
N GLY A 79 8.94 -11.30 2.56
CA GLY A 79 9.05 -11.33 1.10
C GLY A 79 8.74 -12.75 0.63
N ARG A 80 7.80 -12.88 -0.31
CA ARG A 80 7.47 -14.13 -0.98
C ARG A 80 7.71 -13.97 -2.46
#